data_AF-A0A2L2YLX4-F1
#
_entry.id   AF-A0A2L2YLX4-F1
#
_cell.length_a   1.000
_cell.length_b   1.000
_cell.length_c   1.000
_cell.angle_alpha   90.00
_cell.angle_beta   90.00
_cell.angle_gamma   90.00
#
_symmetry.space_group_name_H-M   'P 1'
#
loop_
_entity.id
_entity.type
_entity.pdbx_description
1 polymer ?
#
loop_
_entity_poly.entity_id
_entity_poly.type
_entity_poly.pdbx_seq_one_letter_code
_entity_poly.pdbx_strand_id
1 'polypeptide(L)'
;WWWNLVKTLKGEEEQSTFIRNLKIFLSDVIGNSVHNSIVYRFSNPLGLQYCIVTALDYLLDVHKELITSLKKVCTPPVSEDFAPCRDCHLRPEKNVERRKICQLCQVDRKFKEYESKLFRFEEYCSEDEEQDDKGVCFQRIRKGTHANSDLELTFKFIIAYFKNNSVNCRHIEDGCKVYELFLTLRKEFKAARNSWLLQNDYINALDEVDMAKTSMQLCSDETDLSSKNSDPNKLYLVTTSQMPSMLLQFKSDAITYEKSFKHKLGRLFYLNNLKKADDMENKPFDETCPVCNEALKNAWAVLQCGHSFCCHCISIIMSQVLTEDSDLHCAVCREVTHVKEVYYVDPEKMKRIKESIEVKGRYSTKITAVTKCILEIKKNDPFAKSIVFSGSVDLLYTIQDAFTANHINYCCVADKSELKKNLAEYKLSEDLNVLVMPLQLGANGLNITEASHVLFIEPPMIKSVKLQGIGRLHRFGQDKKITVHEFFIEGTIQEKIYHMNRDAILEDQGECSAKSNLTVNDLLTILG
;
A
#
# COMPACT_ATOMS: atom_id res chain seq x y z
N TRP A 1 43.30 12.89 -16.20
CA TRP A 1 42.79 14.22 -15.83
C TRP A 1 42.89 14.46 -14.32
N TRP A 2 42.25 13.67 -13.47
CA TRP A 2 42.20 13.87 -12.02
C TRP A 2 43.59 13.81 -11.36
N TRP A 3 44.44 12.88 -11.79
CA TRP A 3 45.80 12.77 -11.24
C TRP A 3 46.66 14.00 -11.56
N ASN A 4 46.49 14.58 -12.75
CA ASN A 4 47.19 15.82 -13.11
C ASN A 4 46.72 16.98 -12.26
N LEU A 5 45.42 17.07 -11.94
CA LEU A 5 44.89 18.08 -11.02
C LEU A 5 45.45 17.90 -9.61
N VAL A 6 45.44 16.67 -9.07
CA VAL A 6 46.00 16.39 -7.74
C VAL A 6 47.50 16.70 -7.66
N LYS A 7 48.25 16.47 -8.74
CA LYS A 7 49.67 16.85 -8.85
C LYS A 7 49.93 18.37 -8.84
N THR A 8 48.93 19.21 -9.12
CA THR A 8 49.11 20.68 -9.08
C THR A 8 49.16 21.24 -7.66
N LEU A 9 48.71 20.48 -6.64
CA LEU A 9 48.78 20.88 -5.24
C LEU A 9 50.24 20.90 -4.77
N LYS A 10 50.73 22.09 -4.40
CA LYS A 10 52.13 22.32 -4.02
C LYS A 10 52.25 22.34 -2.50
N GLY A 11 53.10 21.47 -1.95
CA GLY A 11 53.36 21.40 -0.51
C GLY A 11 52.52 20.38 0.25
N GLU A 12 53.07 19.87 1.36
CA GLU A 12 52.45 18.81 2.17
C GLU A 12 51.15 19.26 2.85
N GLU A 13 51.03 20.55 3.18
CA GLU A 13 49.84 21.12 3.83
C GLU A 13 48.62 21.18 2.90
N GLU A 14 48.80 21.58 1.63
CA GLU A 14 47.71 21.61 0.64
C GLU A 14 47.20 20.21 0.33
N GLN A 15 48.11 19.24 0.20
CA GLN A 15 47.77 17.84 -0.05
C GLN A 15 47.05 17.22 1.15
N SER A 16 47.50 17.51 2.37
CA SER A 16 46.85 17.03 3.60
C SER A 16 45.46 17.64 3.77
N THR A 17 45.30 18.93 3.45
CA THR A 17 44.01 19.63 3.49
C THR A 17 43.02 19.07 2.48
N PHE A 18 43.47 18.81 1.25
CA PHE A 18 42.64 18.17 0.22
C PHE A 18 42.15 16.78 0.65
N ILE A 19 43.06 15.92 1.14
CA ILE A 19 42.70 14.57 1.60
C ILE A 19 41.72 14.63 2.79
N ARG A 20 41.96 15.54 3.75
CA ARG A 20 41.04 15.73 4.89
C ARG A 20 39.64 16.15 4.42
N ASN A 21 39.55 17.12 3.52
CA ASN A 21 38.26 17.58 3.01
C ASN A 21 37.53 16.50 2.19
N LEU A 22 38.26 15.70 1.41
CA LEU A 22 37.70 14.56 0.69
C LEU A 22 37.14 13.50 1.66
N LYS A 23 37.87 13.18 2.74
CA LYS A 23 37.41 12.24 3.75
C LYS A 23 36.16 12.75 4.47
N ILE A 24 36.12 14.02 4.85
CA ILE A 24 34.94 14.64 5.47
C ILE A 24 33.75 14.56 4.52
N PHE A 25 33.90 14.98 3.26
CA PHE A 25 32.83 14.94 2.26
C PHE A 25 32.26 13.54 2.07
N LEU A 26 33.13 12.53 1.96
CA LEU A 26 32.68 11.16 1.79
C LEU A 26 31.99 10.67 3.09
N SER A 27 32.56 10.89 4.27
CA SER A 27 31.96 10.51 5.55
C SER A 27 30.58 11.14 5.80
N ASP A 28 30.42 12.44 5.48
CA ASP A 28 29.15 13.16 5.61
C ASP A 28 28.06 12.58 4.71
N VAL A 29 28.43 12.09 3.53
CA VAL A 29 27.51 11.44 2.57
C VAL A 29 27.25 9.96 2.94
N ILE A 30 28.17 9.31 3.65
CA ILE A 30 28.14 7.87 3.97
C ILE A 30 27.32 7.56 5.23
N GLY A 31 27.27 8.44 6.24
CA GLY A 31 26.64 8.10 7.52
C GLY A 31 27.32 6.90 8.23
N ASN A 32 26.62 6.22 9.15
CA ASN A 32 27.17 5.13 9.98
C ASN A 32 27.48 3.80 9.22
N SER A 33 27.52 3.74 7.89
CA SER A 33 27.87 2.51 7.17
C SER A 33 29.40 2.33 7.09
N VAL A 34 30.01 1.84 8.17
CA VAL A 34 31.46 1.97 8.41
C VAL A 34 32.35 0.96 7.67
N HIS A 35 31.86 -0.19 7.20
CA HIS A 35 32.78 -1.33 7.00
C HIS A 35 33.45 -1.53 5.63
N ASN A 36 33.14 -0.76 4.57
CA ASN A 36 33.73 -1.04 3.24
C ASN A 36 34.07 0.17 2.36
N SER A 37 33.99 1.40 2.88
CA SER A 37 34.20 2.58 2.07
C SER A 37 35.66 2.78 1.63
N ILE A 38 35.86 3.36 0.44
CA ILE A 38 37.16 3.75 -0.09
C ILE A 38 37.91 4.73 0.85
N VAL A 39 37.18 5.46 1.69
CA VAL A 39 37.66 6.51 2.61
C VAL A 39 38.78 6.04 3.54
N TYR A 40 38.71 4.80 4.00
CA TYR A 40 39.68 4.24 4.96
C TYR A 40 40.89 3.59 4.29
N ARG A 41 40.91 3.47 2.96
CA ARG A 41 41.96 2.74 2.21
C ARG A 41 43.13 3.62 1.75
N PHE A 42 43.04 4.93 1.95
CA PHE A 42 44.11 5.87 1.58
C PHE A 42 44.39 6.89 2.68
N SER A 43 45.67 7.28 2.80
CA SER A 43 46.13 8.31 3.75
C SER A 43 46.83 9.48 3.06
N ASN A 44 47.28 9.29 1.82
CA ASN A 44 47.99 10.30 1.04
C ASN A 44 47.51 10.29 -0.43
N PRO A 45 47.87 11.30 -1.24
CA PRO A 45 47.44 11.37 -2.65
C PRO A 45 47.88 10.16 -3.51
N LEU A 46 49.02 9.54 -3.22
CA LEU A 46 49.49 8.34 -3.93
C LEU A 46 48.64 7.10 -3.59
N GLY A 47 48.24 6.95 -2.34
CA GLY A 47 47.29 5.91 -1.91
C GLY A 47 45.91 6.10 -2.53
N LEU A 48 45.46 7.36 -2.64
CA LEU A 48 44.23 7.69 -3.37
C LEU A 48 44.36 7.31 -4.84
N GLN A 49 45.52 7.57 -5.45
CA GLN A 49 45.79 7.19 -6.83
C GLN A 49 45.64 5.69 -7.05
N TYR A 50 46.28 4.89 -6.19
CA TYR A 50 46.19 3.43 -6.23
C TYR A 50 44.75 2.92 -6.05
N CYS A 51 44.01 3.50 -5.10
CA CYS A 51 42.62 3.12 -4.84
C CYS A 51 41.71 3.42 -6.04
N ILE A 52 41.84 4.61 -6.66
CA ILE A 52 41.02 5.01 -7.81
C ILE A 52 41.34 4.13 -9.03
N VAL A 53 42.61 3.91 -9.35
CA VAL A 53 43.02 3.09 -10.51
C VAL A 53 42.53 1.66 -10.35
N THR A 54 42.79 1.03 -9.20
CA THR A 54 42.33 -0.33 -8.91
C THR A 54 40.81 -0.45 -8.99
N ALA A 55 40.07 0.54 -8.46
CA ALA A 55 38.61 0.53 -8.52
C ALA A 55 38.07 0.71 -9.94
N LEU A 56 38.70 1.55 -10.75
CA LEU A 56 38.35 1.76 -12.16
C LEU A 56 38.61 0.52 -13.01
N ASP A 57 39.80 -0.08 -12.89
CA ASP A 57 40.17 -1.27 -13.66
C ASP A 57 39.20 -2.43 -13.35
N TYR A 58 38.92 -2.65 -12.07
CA TYR A 58 37.95 -3.66 -11.64
C TYR A 58 36.53 -3.39 -12.18
N LEU A 59 36.06 -2.13 -12.13
CA LEU A 59 34.74 -1.76 -12.66
C LEU A 59 34.64 -2.01 -14.17
N LEU A 60 35.69 -1.71 -14.92
CA LEU A 60 35.74 -1.93 -16.37
C LEU A 60 35.81 -3.41 -16.73
N ASP A 61 36.55 -4.21 -15.96
CA ASP A 61 36.67 -5.65 -16.22
C ASP A 61 35.34 -6.36 -15.93
N VAL A 62 34.70 -6.07 -14.80
CA VAL A 62 33.37 -6.61 -14.47
C VAL A 62 32.32 -6.18 -15.49
N HIS A 63 32.37 -4.92 -15.97
CA HIS A 63 31.48 -4.45 -17.03
C HIS A 63 31.66 -5.23 -18.33
N LYS A 64 32.90 -5.38 -18.82
CA LYS A 64 33.20 -6.15 -20.04
C LYS A 64 32.72 -7.59 -19.94
N GLU A 65 32.97 -8.21 -18.79
CA GLU A 65 32.53 -9.57 -18.52
C GLU A 65 30.99 -9.71 -18.54
N LEU A 66 30.29 -8.78 -17.89
CA LEU A 66 28.84 -8.75 -17.85
C LEU A 66 28.25 -8.60 -19.26
N ILE A 67 28.70 -7.61 -20.02
CA ILE A 67 28.18 -7.34 -21.37
C ILE A 67 28.46 -8.53 -22.31
N THR A 68 29.64 -9.14 -22.20
CA THR A 68 29.99 -10.33 -23.00
C THR A 68 29.10 -11.52 -22.65
N SER A 69 28.85 -11.76 -21.36
CA SER A 69 27.95 -12.83 -20.92
C SER A 69 26.49 -12.55 -21.27
N LEU A 70 26.03 -11.30 -21.18
CA LEU A 70 24.67 -10.90 -21.51
C LEU A 70 24.37 -11.11 -23.00
N LYS A 71 25.29 -10.71 -23.88
CA LYS A 71 25.16 -10.91 -25.34
C LYS A 71 24.99 -12.37 -25.73
N LYS A 72 25.58 -13.31 -24.98
CA LYS A 72 25.42 -14.76 -25.21
C LYS A 72 24.03 -15.28 -24.86
N VAL A 73 23.34 -14.61 -23.93
CA VAL A 73 22.04 -15.06 -23.38
C VAL A 73 20.87 -14.32 -24.03
N CYS A 74 21.07 -13.09 -24.51
CA CYS A 74 20.04 -12.29 -25.19
C CYS A 74 19.81 -12.67 -26.67
N THR A 75 20.55 -13.64 -27.22
CA THR A 75 20.15 -14.27 -28.48
C THR A 75 19.01 -15.23 -28.20
N PRO A 76 17.85 -15.11 -28.88
CA PRO A 76 16.75 -16.04 -28.66
C PRO A 76 17.26 -17.47 -28.86
N PRO A 77 17.01 -18.39 -27.91
CA PRO A 77 17.51 -19.74 -28.01
C PRO A 77 16.94 -20.39 -29.29
N VAL A 78 17.83 -20.84 -30.18
CA VAL A 78 17.47 -21.50 -31.44
C VAL A 78 16.88 -22.89 -31.20
N SER A 79 17.16 -23.48 -30.03
CA SER A 79 16.66 -24.77 -29.57
C SER A 79 15.84 -24.60 -28.30
N GLU A 80 14.69 -25.27 -28.24
CA GLU A 80 13.75 -25.36 -27.10
C GLU A 80 14.34 -25.98 -25.81
N ASP A 81 15.66 -26.23 -25.76
CA ASP A 81 16.30 -26.88 -24.63
C ASP A 81 16.77 -25.88 -23.55
N PHE A 82 15.82 -25.46 -22.72
CA PHE A 82 16.08 -24.71 -21.48
C PHE A 82 16.03 -25.60 -20.24
N ALA A 83 16.27 -26.92 -20.39
CA ALA A 83 16.39 -27.87 -19.27
C ALA A 83 17.33 -27.38 -18.15
N PRO A 84 18.50 -26.75 -18.44
CA PRO A 84 19.35 -26.21 -17.37
C PRO A 84 18.67 -25.14 -16.51
N CYS A 85 17.72 -24.37 -17.07
CA CYS A 85 16.95 -23.38 -16.30
C CYS A 85 15.85 -24.07 -15.46
N ARG A 86 15.22 -25.11 -16.02
CA ARG A 86 14.23 -25.94 -15.31
C ARG A 86 14.80 -26.52 -14.03
N ASP A 87 15.96 -27.16 -14.12
CA ASP A 87 16.60 -27.81 -12.98
C ASP A 87 17.21 -26.80 -11.98
N CYS A 88 17.58 -25.61 -12.46
CA CYS A 88 18.24 -24.59 -11.64
C CYS A 88 17.26 -23.79 -10.77
N HIS A 89 16.25 -23.16 -11.38
CA HIS A 89 15.41 -22.16 -10.69
C HIS A 89 13.90 -22.20 -11.03
N LEU A 90 13.46 -22.89 -12.09
CA LEU A 90 12.02 -22.98 -12.40
C LEU A 90 11.34 -24.12 -11.64
N ARG A 91 11.90 -25.34 -11.74
CA ARG A 91 11.37 -26.57 -11.13
C ARG A 91 12.48 -27.36 -10.45
N PRO A 92 13.19 -26.77 -9.47
CA PRO A 92 14.36 -27.40 -8.91
C PRO A 92 14.00 -28.55 -7.95
N GLU A 93 14.81 -29.60 -7.96
CA GLU A 93 14.67 -30.70 -7.00
C GLU A 93 15.00 -30.25 -5.57
N LYS A 94 14.17 -30.67 -4.61
CA LYS A 94 14.25 -30.23 -3.21
C LYS A 94 15.48 -30.80 -2.45
N ASN A 95 16.04 -31.93 -2.88
CA ASN A 95 17.06 -32.68 -2.12
C ASN A 95 18.46 -32.71 -2.76
N VAL A 96 18.79 -31.77 -3.65
CA VAL A 96 20.11 -31.71 -4.30
C VAL A 96 21.00 -30.69 -3.58
N GLU A 97 22.05 -31.15 -2.91
CA GLU A 97 22.98 -30.31 -2.13
C GLU A 97 23.71 -29.26 -2.98
N ARG A 98 23.96 -29.53 -4.27
CA ARG A 98 24.62 -28.60 -5.19
C ARG A 98 23.93 -28.57 -6.55
N ARG A 99 23.15 -27.52 -6.79
CA ARG A 99 22.48 -27.29 -8.08
C ARG A 99 23.47 -26.73 -9.11
N LYS A 100 23.41 -27.25 -10.34
CA LYS A 100 24.12 -26.64 -11.48
C LYS A 100 23.44 -25.31 -11.80
N ILE A 101 24.21 -24.22 -11.79
CA ILE A 101 23.69 -22.87 -12.02
C ILE A 101 23.58 -22.63 -13.52
N CYS A 102 22.37 -22.31 -13.99
CA CYS A 102 22.11 -22.01 -15.40
C CYS A 102 22.82 -20.73 -15.85
N GLN A 103 22.97 -20.56 -17.18
CA GLN A 103 23.64 -19.38 -17.75
C GLN A 103 22.94 -18.06 -17.35
N LEU A 104 21.61 -18.04 -17.28
CA LEU A 104 20.84 -16.87 -16.81
C LEU A 104 21.21 -16.48 -15.38
N CYS A 105 21.24 -17.44 -14.45
CA CYS A 105 21.61 -17.20 -13.06
C CYS A 105 23.10 -16.84 -12.90
N GLN A 106 23.98 -17.32 -13.78
CA GLN A 106 25.38 -16.86 -13.82
C GLN A 106 25.47 -15.40 -14.23
N VAL A 107 24.69 -14.96 -15.23
CA VAL A 107 24.61 -13.54 -15.60
C VAL A 107 24.03 -12.70 -14.46
N ASP A 108 23.03 -13.18 -13.73
CA ASP A 108 22.51 -12.48 -12.53
C ASP A 108 23.58 -12.23 -11.47
N ARG A 109 24.46 -13.21 -11.22
CA ARG A 109 25.61 -13.03 -10.31
C ARG A 109 26.55 -11.94 -10.79
N LYS A 110 26.85 -11.89 -12.09
CA LYS A 110 27.67 -10.83 -12.68
C LYS A 110 26.99 -9.46 -12.59
N PHE A 111 25.66 -9.39 -12.71
CA PHE A 111 24.91 -8.15 -12.46
C PHE A 111 25.11 -7.68 -11.02
N LYS A 112 24.97 -8.57 -10.03
CA LYS A 112 25.17 -8.24 -8.61
C LYS A 112 26.60 -7.75 -8.33
N GLU A 113 27.59 -8.39 -8.95
CA GLU A 113 28.99 -7.95 -8.85
C GLU A 113 29.21 -6.57 -9.46
N TYR A 114 28.69 -6.32 -10.66
CA TYR A 114 28.80 -5.02 -11.31
C TYR A 114 28.06 -3.93 -10.54
N GLU A 115 26.85 -4.24 -10.05
CA GLU A 115 26.05 -3.36 -9.24
C GLU A 115 26.83 -2.93 -8.00
N SER A 116 27.50 -3.87 -7.30
CA SER A 116 28.34 -3.63 -6.11
C SER A 116 29.47 -2.62 -6.30
N LYS A 117 29.86 -2.36 -7.55
CA LYS A 117 30.92 -1.41 -7.90
C LYS A 117 30.38 -0.12 -8.46
N LEU A 118 29.29 -0.19 -9.22
CA LEU A 118 28.67 0.98 -9.85
C LEU A 118 27.85 1.80 -8.86
N PHE A 119 27.20 1.13 -7.89
CA PHE A 119 26.32 1.73 -6.90
C PHE A 119 26.79 1.46 -5.47
N ARG A 120 26.32 2.28 -4.54
CA ARG A 120 26.48 2.04 -3.11
C ARG A 120 25.46 1.01 -2.60
N PHE A 121 25.86 0.26 -1.57
CA PHE A 121 25.02 -0.70 -0.86
C PHE A 121 25.00 -0.39 0.62
N GLU A 122 23.83 -0.51 1.23
CA GLU A 122 23.67 -0.53 2.68
C GLU A 122 23.41 -2.00 3.07
N GLU A 123 24.30 -2.57 3.88
CA GLU A 123 24.05 -3.88 4.49
C GLU A 123 23.23 -3.65 5.76
N TYR A 124 21.97 -4.05 5.75
CA TYR A 124 21.18 -4.16 6.97
C TYR A 124 21.41 -5.54 7.57
N CYS A 125 21.91 -5.58 8.81
CA CYS A 125 21.65 -6.72 9.68
C CYS A 125 20.27 -6.50 10.28
N SER A 126 19.31 -7.36 9.97
CA SER A 126 18.10 -7.46 10.78
C SER A 126 18.53 -7.93 12.17
N GLU A 127 18.49 -7.04 13.16
CA GLU A 127 18.75 -7.39 14.57
C GLU A 127 17.56 -8.10 15.22
N ASP A 128 16.41 -8.13 14.54
CA ASP A 128 15.20 -8.79 15.01
C ASP A 128 14.93 -10.04 14.17
N GLU A 129 15.36 -11.20 14.66
CA GLU A 129 14.66 -12.49 14.50
C GLU A 129 15.37 -13.53 15.39
N GLU A 130 14.60 -14.15 16.28
CA GLU A 130 15.04 -15.10 17.29
C GLU A 130 15.86 -16.26 16.68
N GLN A 131 16.91 -16.68 17.41
CA GLN A 131 17.73 -17.83 17.05
C GLN A 131 16.89 -19.11 17.06
N ASP A 132 16.39 -19.52 15.90
CA ASP A 132 15.95 -20.89 15.71
C ASP A 132 17.18 -21.80 15.67
N ASP A 133 17.15 -22.85 16.50
CA ASP A 133 18.24 -23.77 16.89
C ASP A 133 18.72 -24.71 15.75
N LYS A 134 18.52 -24.30 14.50
CA LYS A 134 19.00 -24.98 13.29
C LYS A 134 19.76 -23.96 12.47
N GLY A 135 21.09 -23.94 12.62
CA GLY A 135 22.04 -23.03 11.99
C GLY A 135 21.95 -22.91 10.46
N VAL A 136 20.88 -22.31 9.96
CA VAL A 136 20.71 -21.81 8.61
C VAL A 136 20.99 -20.33 8.68
N CYS A 137 22.18 -19.93 8.24
CA CYS A 137 22.57 -18.54 8.12
C CYS A 137 21.59 -17.83 7.18
N PHE A 138 20.63 -17.08 7.73
CA PHE A 138 19.75 -16.22 6.95
C PHE A 138 20.62 -15.17 6.25
N GLN A 139 20.55 -15.18 4.91
CA GLN A 139 21.35 -14.32 4.05
C GLN A 139 21.06 -12.86 4.36
N ARG A 140 22.11 -12.08 4.66
CA ARG A 140 22.04 -10.61 4.74
C ARG A 140 21.28 -10.08 3.52
N ILE A 141 20.13 -9.46 3.75
CA ILE A 141 19.30 -8.90 2.67
C ILE A 141 20.00 -7.63 2.18
N ARG A 142 20.81 -7.80 1.11
CA ARG A 142 21.45 -6.69 0.41
C ARG A 142 20.41 -5.95 -0.42
N LYS A 143 19.98 -4.77 0.04
CA LYS A 143 19.14 -3.88 -0.75
C LYS A 143 20.01 -2.81 -1.42
N GLY A 144 20.12 -2.86 -2.75
CA GLY A 144 20.83 -1.84 -3.52
C GLY A 144 20.10 -0.50 -3.37
N THR A 145 20.76 0.52 -2.84
CA THR A 145 20.16 1.87 -2.69
C THR A 145 20.18 2.66 -4.00
N HIS A 146 20.77 2.09 -5.06
CA HIS A 146 21.11 2.77 -6.32
C HIS A 146 21.77 4.14 -6.11
N ALA A 147 22.36 4.39 -4.94
CA ALA A 147 23.06 5.63 -4.63
C ALA A 147 24.43 5.66 -5.34
N ASN A 148 24.98 6.86 -5.49
CA ASN A 148 26.26 7.07 -6.16
C ASN A 148 27.37 6.27 -5.46
N SER A 149 28.19 5.57 -6.23
CA SER A 149 29.35 4.85 -5.68
C SER A 149 30.37 5.83 -5.09
N ASP A 150 31.20 5.33 -4.17
CA ASP A 150 32.31 6.08 -3.58
C ASP A 150 33.26 6.65 -4.66
N LEU A 151 33.47 5.90 -5.74
CA LEU A 151 34.29 6.32 -6.88
C LEU A 151 33.65 7.50 -7.62
N GLU A 152 32.35 7.44 -7.89
CA GLU A 152 31.59 8.52 -8.51
C GLU A 152 31.61 9.78 -7.64
N LEU A 153 31.39 9.63 -6.32
CA LEU A 153 31.45 10.73 -5.35
C LEU A 153 32.84 11.35 -5.26
N THR A 154 33.89 10.54 -5.31
CA THR A 154 35.29 11.01 -5.31
C THR A 154 35.57 11.88 -6.54
N PHE A 155 35.13 11.46 -7.74
CA PHE A 155 35.29 12.29 -8.93
C PHE A 155 34.46 13.56 -8.88
N LYS A 156 33.22 13.49 -8.38
CA LYS A 156 32.38 14.68 -8.18
C LYS A 156 33.03 15.69 -7.24
N PHE A 157 33.63 15.21 -6.15
CA PHE A 157 34.37 16.05 -5.20
C PHE A 157 35.61 16.69 -5.86
N ILE A 158 36.43 15.91 -6.57
CA ILE A 158 37.64 16.43 -7.23
C ILE A 158 37.27 17.55 -8.21
N ILE A 159 36.23 17.35 -9.02
CA ILE A 159 35.76 18.36 -9.97
C ILE A 159 35.30 19.63 -9.24
N ALA A 160 34.51 19.49 -8.17
CA ALA A 160 34.01 20.62 -7.39
C ALA A 160 35.14 21.38 -6.67
N TYR A 161 36.09 20.67 -6.07
CA TYR A 161 37.23 21.24 -5.34
C TYR A 161 38.10 22.12 -6.23
N PHE A 162 38.48 21.62 -7.41
CA PHE A 162 39.35 22.37 -8.34
C PHE A 162 38.60 23.49 -9.10
N LYS A 163 37.27 23.37 -9.29
CA LYS A 163 36.43 24.48 -9.78
C LYS A 163 36.40 25.64 -8.78
N ASN A 164 36.22 25.35 -7.50
CA ASN A 164 36.15 26.37 -6.46
C ASN A 164 37.49 27.08 -6.22
N ASN A 165 38.60 26.36 -6.39
CA ASN A 165 39.94 26.93 -6.31
C ASN A 165 40.39 27.66 -7.60
N SER A 166 39.45 28.01 -8.50
CA SER A 166 39.68 28.82 -9.71
C SER A 166 40.70 28.26 -10.71
N VAL A 167 40.93 26.94 -10.71
CA VAL A 167 41.82 26.28 -11.67
C VAL A 167 41.03 25.90 -12.93
N ASN A 168 40.80 26.86 -13.83
CA ASN A 168 40.21 26.52 -15.13
C ASN A 168 41.26 25.85 -16.04
N CYS A 169 41.11 24.55 -16.25
CA CYS A 169 42.04 23.73 -17.03
C CYS A 169 41.27 22.69 -17.84
N ARG A 170 41.80 22.32 -19.02
CA ARG A 170 41.29 21.22 -19.89
C ARG A 170 40.99 19.93 -19.10
N HIS A 171 41.72 19.67 -18.02
CA HIS A 171 41.50 18.51 -17.16
C HIS A 171 40.16 18.52 -16.40
N ILE A 172 39.57 19.68 -16.12
CA ILE A 172 38.23 19.76 -15.51
C ILE A 172 37.15 19.38 -16.52
N GLU A 173 37.29 19.81 -17.78
CA GLU A 173 36.38 19.40 -18.86
C GLU A 173 36.44 17.89 -19.10
N ASP A 174 37.65 17.32 -19.13
CA ASP A 174 37.85 15.86 -19.20
C ASP A 174 37.18 15.15 -18.02
N GLY A 175 37.25 15.73 -16.81
CA GLY A 175 36.57 15.20 -15.63
C GLY A 175 35.06 15.24 -15.73
N CYS A 176 34.49 16.33 -16.25
CA CYS A 176 33.04 16.44 -16.48
C CYS A 176 32.56 15.36 -17.48
N LYS A 177 33.30 15.11 -18.56
CA LYS A 177 33.01 14.02 -19.51
C LYS A 177 33.05 12.64 -18.86
N VAL A 178 34.02 12.40 -17.98
CA VAL A 178 34.09 11.13 -17.23
C VAL A 178 32.91 11.00 -16.27
N TYR A 179 32.47 12.09 -15.63
CA TYR A 179 31.27 12.07 -14.80
C TYR A 179 30.00 11.74 -15.62
N GLU A 180 29.85 12.33 -16.81
CA GLU A 180 28.77 11.98 -17.75
C GLU A 180 28.82 10.51 -18.20
N LEU A 181 30.02 9.94 -18.35
CA LEU A 181 30.20 8.51 -18.64
C LEU A 181 29.64 7.64 -17.51
N PHE A 182 29.85 7.97 -16.24
CA PHE A 182 29.24 7.25 -15.11
C PHE A 182 27.71 7.29 -15.16
N LEU A 183 27.11 8.43 -15.48
CA LEU A 183 25.66 8.55 -15.65
C LEU A 183 25.16 7.67 -16.81
N THR A 184 25.94 7.57 -17.89
CA THR A 184 25.63 6.71 -19.03
C THR A 184 25.74 5.23 -18.65
N LEU A 185 26.77 4.82 -17.91
CA LEU A 185 26.93 3.45 -17.40
C LEU A 185 25.75 3.02 -16.51
N ARG A 186 25.21 3.94 -15.70
CA ARG A 186 24.00 3.66 -14.89
C ARG A 186 22.75 3.46 -15.75
N LYS A 187 22.60 4.25 -16.82
CA LYS A 187 21.51 4.04 -17.79
C LYS A 187 21.67 2.72 -18.54
N GLU A 188 22.90 2.39 -18.95
CA GLU A 188 23.23 1.12 -19.60
C GLU A 188 22.94 -0.06 -18.66
N PHE A 189 23.32 0.01 -17.39
CA PHE A 189 23.00 -1.01 -16.38
C PHE A 189 21.51 -1.30 -16.33
N LYS A 190 20.67 -0.26 -16.23
CA LYS A 190 19.21 -0.41 -16.18
C LYS A 190 18.67 -1.05 -17.47
N ALA A 191 19.14 -0.61 -18.62
CA ALA A 191 18.74 -1.18 -19.91
C ALA A 191 19.17 -2.65 -20.04
N ALA A 192 20.42 -2.97 -19.70
CA ALA A 192 20.98 -4.31 -19.70
C ALA A 192 20.24 -5.25 -18.74
N ARG A 193 19.92 -4.77 -17.53
CA ARG A 193 19.15 -5.52 -16.54
C ARG A 193 17.74 -5.82 -17.04
N ASN A 194 17.08 -4.84 -17.68
CA ASN A 194 15.78 -5.05 -18.30
C ASN A 194 15.85 -6.10 -19.42
N SER A 195 16.87 -6.08 -20.28
CA SER A 195 17.05 -7.11 -21.31
C SER A 195 17.21 -8.51 -20.73
N TRP A 196 17.96 -8.65 -19.63
CA TRP A 196 18.08 -9.93 -18.92
C TRP A 196 16.77 -10.37 -18.29
N LEU A 197 16.02 -9.45 -17.67
CA LEU A 197 14.69 -9.73 -17.09
C LEU A 197 13.73 -10.24 -18.15
N LEU A 198 13.64 -9.56 -19.29
CA LEU A 198 12.79 -9.97 -20.41
C LEU A 198 13.13 -11.37 -20.92
N GLN A 199 14.42 -11.70 -21.01
CA GLN A 199 14.85 -13.03 -21.43
C GLN A 199 14.48 -14.10 -20.38
N ASN A 200 14.61 -13.77 -19.10
CA ASN A 200 14.22 -14.66 -18.01
C ASN A 200 12.70 -14.88 -17.99
N ASP A 201 11.91 -13.81 -18.13
CA ASP A 201 10.44 -13.86 -18.18
C ASP A 201 9.95 -14.63 -19.41
N TYR A 202 10.61 -14.48 -20.56
CA TYR A 202 10.32 -15.28 -21.74
C TYR A 202 10.52 -16.78 -21.49
N ILE A 203 11.61 -17.18 -20.83
CA ILE A 203 11.88 -18.58 -20.48
C ILE A 203 10.89 -19.09 -19.42
N ASN A 204 10.52 -18.26 -18.43
CA ASN A 204 9.48 -18.60 -17.46
C ASN A 204 8.14 -18.87 -18.16
N ALA A 205 7.74 -17.98 -19.09
CA ALA A 205 6.51 -18.12 -19.85
C ALA A 205 6.50 -19.38 -20.73
N LEU A 206 7.64 -19.74 -21.34
CA LEU A 206 7.76 -21.00 -22.08
C LEU A 206 7.56 -22.22 -21.16
N ASP A 207 8.16 -22.22 -19.97
CA ASP A 207 7.97 -23.31 -19.01
C ASP A 207 6.52 -23.38 -18.49
N GLU A 208 5.90 -22.24 -18.23
CA GLU A 208 4.48 -22.16 -17.84
C GLU A 208 3.55 -22.72 -18.92
N VAL A 209 3.79 -22.38 -20.19
CA VAL A 209 3.04 -22.93 -21.33
C VAL A 209 3.25 -24.42 -21.47
N ASP A 210 4.46 -24.91 -21.24
CA ASP A 210 4.74 -26.35 -21.23
C ASP A 210 4.02 -27.04 -20.07
N MET A 211 4.00 -26.44 -18.87
CA MET A 211 3.27 -26.95 -17.71
C MET A 211 1.76 -26.93 -17.91
N ALA A 212 1.21 -25.93 -18.57
CA ALA A 212 -0.21 -25.89 -18.89
C ALA A 212 -0.67 -27.05 -19.79
N LYS A 213 0.22 -27.61 -20.61
CA LYS A 213 -0.06 -28.77 -21.48
C LYS A 213 0.08 -30.11 -20.75
N THR A 214 0.72 -30.14 -19.59
CA THR A 214 0.93 -31.41 -18.87
C THR A 214 -0.37 -31.88 -18.21
N SER A 215 -0.69 -33.16 -18.42
CA SER A 215 -1.83 -33.82 -17.78
C SER A 215 -1.37 -34.63 -16.58
N MET A 216 -2.28 -34.84 -15.61
CA MET A 216 -2.03 -35.80 -14.53
C MET A 216 -1.83 -37.21 -15.10
N GLN A 217 -0.77 -37.88 -14.66
CA GLN A 217 -0.41 -39.23 -15.09
C GLN A 217 -0.40 -40.17 -13.89
N LEU A 218 -0.94 -41.37 -14.08
CA LEU A 218 -0.91 -42.40 -13.06
C LEU A 218 0.48 -43.05 -13.02
N CYS A 219 1.12 -43.04 -11.86
CA CYS A 219 2.37 -43.78 -11.66
C CYS A 219 2.06 -45.28 -11.51
N SER A 220 2.62 -46.12 -12.39
CA SER A 220 2.39 -47.58 -12.39
C SER A 220 3.19 -48.33 -11.33
N ASP A 221 4.36 -47.82 -10.90
CA ASP A 221 5.30 -48.52 -10.05
C ASP A 221 5.71 -47.67 -8.83
N GLU A 222 5.34 -48.09 -7.62
CA GLU A 222 5.70 -47.41 -6.37
C GLU A 222 7.22 -47.38 -6.11
N THR A 223 7.98 -48.26 -6.77
CA THR A 223 9.45 -48.30 -6.72
C THR A 223 10.13 -47.24 -7.61
N ASP A 224 9.42 -46.69 -8.61
CA ASP A 224 9.95 -45.75 -9.61
C ASP A 224 9.95 -44.27 -9.15
N LEU A 225 9.37 -43.98 -7.98
CA LEU A 225 9.42 -42.65 -7.36
C LEU A 225 10.86 -42.21 -7.02
N SER A 226 11.77 -43.18 -6.85
CA SER A 226 13.17 -42.98 -6.48
C SER A 226 14.15 -43.01 -7.66
N SER A 227 13.80 -43.65 -8.78
CA SER A 227 14.73 -44.03 -9.86
C SER A 227 14.73 -43.10 -11.09
N LYS A 228 13.73 -42.22 -11.25
CA LYS A 228 13.69 -41.20 -12.32
C LYS A 228 13.79 -39.79 -11.74
N ASN A 229 15.00 -39.39 -11.37
CA ASN A 229 15.37 -38.03 -10.91
C ASN A 229 15.64 -37.07 -12.10
N SER A 230 14.91 -37.25 -13.20
CA SER A 230 15.13 -36.47 -14.43
C SER A 230 13.84 -36.07 -15.14
N ASP A 231 12.67 -36.47 -14.62
CA ASP A 231 11.41 -36.15 -15.27
C ASP A 231 10.77 -34.91 -14.62
N PRO A 232 10.78 -33.76 -15.32
CA PRO A 232 10.41 -32.48 -14.72
C PRO A 232 8.88 -32.37 -14.45
N ASN A 233 8.10 -33.39 -14.82
CA ASN A 233 6.64 -33.49 -14.61
C ASN A 233 6.22 -34.18 -13.31
N LYS A 234 7.14 -34.38 -12.36
CA LYS A 234 6.87 -35.03 -11.06
C LYS A 234 5.68 -34.44 -10.27
N LEU A 235 5.33 -33.16 -10.51
CA LEU A 235 4.19 -32.49 -9.86
C LEU A 235 2.82 -33.07 -10.23
N TYR A 236 2.71 -33.75 -11.38
CA TYR A 236 1.45 -34.27 -11.91
C TYR A 236 1.39 -35.81 -11.92
N LEU A 237 2.33 -36.47 -11.23
CA LEU A 237 2.29 -37.92 -11.02
C LEU A 237 1.42 -38.24 -9.81
N VAL A 238 0.36 -39.02 -10.04
CA VAL A 238 -0.58 -39.45 -9.00
C VAL A 238 -0.38 -40.93 -8.74
N THR A 239 -0.25 -41.33 -7.46
CA THR A 239 -0.20 -42.75 -7.11
C THR A 239 -1.60 -43.36 -7.10
N THR A 240 -1.69 -44.67 -7.34
CA THR A 240 -2.95 -45.43 -7.28
C THR A 240 -3.66 -45.30 -5.93
N SER A 241 -2.89 -45.16 -4.84
CA SER A 241 -3.39 -44.93 -3.48
C SER A 241 -3.96 -43.53 -3.25
N GLN A 242 -3.41 -42.49 -3.91
CA GLN A 242 -3.86 -41.11 -3.79
C GLN A 242 -5.08 -40.79 -4.68
N MET A 243 -5.25 -41.54 -5.78
CA MET A 243 -6.31 -41.35 -6.78
C MET A 243 -7.73 -41.15 -6.17
N PRO A 244 -8.23 -42.01 -5.28
CA PRO A 244 -9.60 -41.86 -4.75
C PRO A 244 -9.78 -40.58 -3.94
N SER A 245 -8.76 -40.20 -3.15
CA SER A 245 -8.77 -38.99 -2.33
C SER A 245 -8.79 -37.73 -3.19
N MET A 246 -7.91 -37.67 -4.20
CA MET A 246 -7.87 -36.54 -5.13
C MET A 246 -9.15 -36.40 -5.95
N LEU A 247 -9.74 -37.51 -6.40
CA LEU A 247 -10.99 -37.49 -7.16
C LEU A 247 -12.16 -36.97 -6.31
N LEU A 248 -12.22 -37.35 -5.03
CA LEU A 248 -13.21 -36.81 -4.11
C LEU A 248 -12.99 -35.31 -3.88
N GLN A 249 -11.74 -34.90 -3.69
CA GLN A 249 -11.36 -33.49 -3.54
C GLN A 249 -11.79 -32.68 -4.77
N PHE A 250 -11.44 -33.09 -5.98
CA PHE A 250 -11.81 -32.36 -7.21
C PHE A 250 -13.32 -32.27 -7.42
N LYS A 251 -14.08 -33.31 -7.05
CA LYS A 251 -15.55 -33.23 -7.08
C LYS A 251 -16.10 -32.21 -6.10
N SER A 252 -15.56 -32.19 -4.87
CA SER A 252 -15.95 -31.20 -3.86
C SER A 252 -15.59 -29.77 -4.29
N ASP A 253 -14.39 -29.59 -4.83
CA ASP A 253 -13.90 -28.31 -5.34
C ASP A 253 -14.74 -27.82 -6.51
N ALA A 254 -15.09 -28.69 -7.47
CA ALA A 254 -15.94 -28.34 -8.60
C ALA A 254 -17.30 -27.78 -8.15
N ILE A 255 -17.96 -28.43 -7.19
CA ILE A 255 -19.24 -27.96 -6.62
C ILE A 255 -19.07 -26.60 -5.93
N THR A 256 -17.99 -26.45 -5.15
CA THR A 256 -17.70 -25.21 -4.42
C THR A 256 -17.45 -24.04 -5.38
N TYR A 257 -16.65 -24.26 -6.42
CA TYR A 257 -16.35 -23.25 -7.43
C TYR A 257 -17.57 -22.92 -8.30
N GLU A 258 -18.40 -23.90 -8.65
CA GLU A 258 -19.65 -23.66 -9.38
C GLU A 258 -20.60 -22.77 -8.57
N LYS A 259 -20.77 -23.05 -7.27
CA LYS A 259 -21.56 -22.19 -6.37
C LYS A 259 -20.98 -20.78 -6.28
N SER A 260 -19.66 -20.65 -6.13
CA SER A 260 -18.97 -19.35 -6.10
C SER A 260 -19.14 -18.57 -7.40
N PHE A 261 -19.05 -19.26 -8.55
CA PHE A 261 -19.25 -18.67 -9.87
C PHE A 261 -20.67 -18.12 -10.02
N LYS A 262 -21.70 -18.91 -9.68
CA LYS A 262 -23.11 -18.48 -9.71
C LYS A 262 -23.36 -17.26 -8.83
N HIS A 263 -22.81 -17.25 -7.61
CA HIS A 263 -22.89 -16.09 -6.72
C HIS A 263 -22.27 -14.83 -7.34
N LYS A 264 -21.05 -14.93 -7.89
CA LYS A 264 -20.38 -13.79 -8.56
C LYS A 264 -21.15 -13.32 -9.80
N LEU A 265 -21.75 -14.24 -10.55
CA LEU A 265 -22.58 -13.95 -11.70
C LEU A 265 -23.85 -13.19 -11.30
N GLY A 266 -24.51 -13.61 -10.22
CA GLY A 266 -25.64 -12.89 -9.62
C GLY A 266 -25.31 -11.45 -9.25
N ARG A 267 -24.16 -11.24 -8.59
CA ARG A 267 -23.67 -9.89 -8.27
C ARG A 267 -23.39 -9.06 -9.53
N LEU A 268 -22.86 -9.67 -10.59
CA LEU A 268 -22.65 -8.99 -11.87
C LEU A 268 -23.98 -8.55 -12.49
N PHE A 269 -25.02 -9.40 -12.47
CA PHE A 269 -26.36 -9.03 -12.92
C PHE A 269 -26.94 -7.87 -12.12
N TYR A 270 -26.80 -7.90 -10.80
CA TYR A 270 -27.18 -6.78 -9.94
C TYR A 270 -26.47 -5.48 -10.33
N LEU A 271 -25.14 -5.49 -10.47
CA LEU A 271 -24.37 -4.30 -10.87
C LEU A 271 -24.75 -3.79 -12.26
N ASN A 272 -25.01 -4.68 -13.21
CA ASN A 272 -25.49 -4.29 -14.54
C ASN A 272 -26.89 -3.67 -14.48
N ASN A 273 -27.79 -4.19 -13.64
CA ASN A 273 -29.11 -3.62 -13.44
C ASN A 273 -29.04 -2.28 -12.70
N LEU A 274 -28.11 -2.09 -11.75
CA LEU A 274 -27.82 -0.77 -11.17
C LEU A 274 -27.36 0.23 -12.22
N LYS A 275 -26.48 -0.19 -13.14
CA LYS A 275 -26.04 0.68 -14.24
C LYS A 275 -27.22 1.07 -15.16
N LYS A 276 -28.08 0.11 -15.52
CA LYS A 276 -29.31 0.40 -16.30
C LYS A 276 -30.24 1.36 -15.55
N ALA A 277 -30.39 1.17 -14.24
CA ALA A 277 -31.19 2.06 -13.38
C ALA A 277 -30.61 3.48 -13.32
N ASP A 278 -29.29 3.62 -13.47
CA ASP A 278 -28.62 4.91 -13.48
C ASP A 278 -28.82 5.66 -14.80
N ASP A 279 -28.90 4.94 -15.91
CA ASP A 279 -29.20 5.46 -17.25
C ASP A 279 -30.69 5.84 -17.46
N MET A 280 -31.53 5.73 -16.41
CA MET A 280 -32.97 6.02 -16.43
C MET A 280 -33.33 7.44 -16.91
N GLU A 281 -32.41 8.40 -16.84
CA GLU A 281 -32.62 9.76 -17.39
C GLU A 281 -32.67 9.77 -18.92
N ASN A 282 -32.03 8.80 -19.59
CA ASN A 282 -31.97 8.70 -21.04
C ASN A 282 -32.86 7.59 -21.61
N LYS A 283 -33.12 6.51 -20.86
CA LYS A 283 -34.03 5.42 -21.25
C LYS A 283 -34.76 4.85 -20.04
N PRO A 284 -36.11 4.80 -20.01
CA PRO A 284 -36.84 4.16 -18.94
C PRO A 284 -36.53 2.66 -18.89
N PHE A 285 -36.47 2.09 -17.68
CA PHE A 285 -36.33 0.66 -17.45
C PHE A 285 -37.67 -0.01 -17.75
N ASP A 286 -37.77 -0.59 -18.95
CA ASP A 286 -39.00 -1.20 -19.47
C ASP A 286 -39.18 -2.68 -19.09
N GLU A 287 -38.42 -3.20 -18.11
CA GLU A 287 -38.61 -4.58 -17.64
C GLU A 287 -39.88 -4.68 -16.76
N THR A 288 -40.70 -5.69 -17.02
CA THR A 288 -41.91 -6.02 -16.25
C THR A 288 -41.66 -7.18 -15.30
N CYS A 289 -42.32 -7.18 -14.14
CA CYS A 289 -42.27 -8.31 -13.23
C CYS A 289 -42.90 -9.56 -13.89
N PRO A 290 -42.21 -10.72 -13.95
CA PRO A 290 -42.75 -11.95 -14.55
C PRO A 290 -43.96 -12.56 -13.81
N VAL A 291 -44.29 -12.07 -12.62
CA VAL A 291 -45.35 -12.63 -11.76
C VAL A 291 -46.63 -11.79 -11.87
N CYS A 292 -46.54 -10.47 -11.68
CA CYS A 292 -47.70 -9.57 -11.76
C CYS A 292 -47.83 -8.82 -13.09
N ASN A 293 -46.84 -8.91 -13.99
CA ASN A 293 -46.74 -8.16 -15.24
C ASN A 293 -46.76 -6.62 -15.09
N GLU A 294 -46.51 -6.11 -13.89
CA GLU A 294 -46.36 -4.67 -13.65
C GLU A 294 -44.94 -4.19 -14.00
N ALA A 295 -44.82 -2.95 -14.47
CA ALA A 295 -43.53 -2.33 -14.80
C ALA A 295 -42.69 -2.06 -13.54
N LEU A 296 -41.40 -2.41 -13.58
CA LEU A 296 -40.45 -2.26 -12.47
C LEU A 296 -39.93 -0.81 -12.39
N LYS A 297 -40.74 0.09 -11.81
CA LYS A 297 -40.44 1.54 -11.79
C LYS A 297 -39.70 2.03 -10.54
N ASN A 298 -40.11 1.53 -9.37
CA ASN A 298 -39.62 2.03 -8.08
C ASN A 298 -38.42 1.18 -7.63
N ALA A 299 -38.65 0.22 -6.73
CA ALA A 299 -37.65 -0.75 -6.33
C ALA A 299 -38.00 -2.15 -6.86
N TRP A 300 -36.98 -2.92 -7.18
CA TRP A 300 -37.13 -4.31 -7.61
C TRP A 300 -36.02 -5.19 -7.04
N ALA A 301 -36.30 -6.48 -6.95
CA ALA A 301 -35.34 -7.50 -6.56
C ALA A 301 -34.75 -8.19 -7.79
N VAL A 302 -33.49 -8.59 -7.69
CA VAL A 302 -32.74 -9.33 -8.70
C VAL A 302 -32.21 -10.61 -8.05
N LEU A 303 -32.55 -11.76 -8.64
CA LEU A 303 -32.06 -13.06 -8.18
C LEU A 303 -30.67 -13.38 -8.76
N GLN A 304 -30.02 -14.44 -8.27
CA GLN A 304 -28.69 -14.86 -8.77
C GLN A 304 -28.69 -15.23 -10.26
N CYS A 305 -29.82 -15.68 -10.78
CA CYS A 305 -30.02 -15.94 -12.21
C CYS A 305 -30.21 -14.68 -13.07
N GLY A 306 -30.26 -13.49 -12.45
CA GLY A 306 -30.42 -12.21 -13.12
C GLY A 306 -31.85 -11.78 -13.41
N HIS A 307 -32.85 -12.63 -13.11
CA HIS A 307 -34.26 -12.27 -13.28
C HIS A 307 -34.73 -11.24 -12.24
N SER A 308 -35.44 -10.23 -12.72
CA SER A 308 -35.94 -9.10 -11.94
C SER A 308 -37.42 -9.32 -11.51
N PHE A 309 -37.76 -8.99 -10.26
CA PHE A 309 -39.11 -9.12 -9.70
C PHE A 309 -39.49 -7.86 -8.93
N CYS A 310 -40.77 -7.49 -8.88
CA CYS A 310 -41.19 -6.40 -8.00
C CYS A 310 -41.06 -6.82 -6.53
N CYS A 311 -40.83 -5.84 -5.64
CA CYS A 311 -40.66 -6.11 -4.21
C CYS A 311 -41.87 -6.80 -3.57
N HIS A 312 -43.08 -6.60 -4.11
CA HIS A 312 -44.28 -7.27 -3.64
C HIS A 312 -44.29 -8.77 -3.97
N CYS A 313 -44.08 -9.12 -5.24
CA CYS A 313 -44.09 -10.52 -5.67
C CYS A 313 -42.94 -11.32 -5.06
N ILE A 314 -41.75 -10.74 -4.94
CA ILE A 314 -40.63 -11.45 -4.30
C ILE A 314 -40.90 -11.67 -2.80
N SER A 315 -41.50 -10.70 -2.10
CA SER A 315 -41.89 -10.85 -0.70
C SER A 315 -42.91 -11.98 -0.50
N ILE A 316 -43.87 -12.14 -1.42
CA ILE A 316 -44.80 -13.27 -1.41
C ILE A 316 -44.06 -14.60 -1.61
N ILE A 317 -43.18 -14.69 -2.61
CA ILE A 317 -42.39 -15.91 -2.87
C ILE A 317 -41.53 -16.25 -1.65
N MET A 318 -40.93 -15.26 -1.01
CA MET A 318 -40.14 -15.44 0.21
C MET A 318 -41.02 -15.86 1.41
N SER A 319 -42.24 -15.35 1.54
CA SER A 319 -43.15 -15.70 2.64
C SER A 319 -43.65 -17.16 2.60
N GLN A 320 -43.58 -17.81 1.43
CA GLN A 320 -43.90 -19.23 1.29
C GLN A 320 -42.81 -20.14 1.86
N VAL A 321 -41.68 -19.55 2.22
CA VAL A 321 -40.50 -20.25 2.70
C VAL A 321 -40.43 -20.11 4.22
N LEU A 322 -40.35 -21.25 4.92
CA LEU A 322 -40.61 -21.32 6.38
C LEU A 322 -39.48 -20.75 7.26
N THR A 323 -38.26 -20.59 6.74
CA THR A 323 -37.09 -20.11 7.51
C THR A 323 -36.21 -19.15 6.69
N GLU A 324 -35.49 -18.25 7.37
CA GLU A 324 -34.59 -17.26 6.73
C GLU A 324 -33.34 -17.87 6.05
N ASP A 325 -32.99 -19.12 6.39
CA ASP A 325 -31.89 -19.89 5.80
C ASP A 325 -32.36 -20.82 4.66
N SER A 326 -33.54 -20.57 4.13
CA SER A 326 -34.09 -21.38 3.07
C SER A 326 -33.84 -20.82 1.68
N ASP A 327 -33.97 -21.73 0.72
CA ASP A 327 -33.73 -21.51 -0.69
C ASP A 327 -35.03 -21.18 -1.43
N LEU A 328 -35.02 -20.14 -2.26
CA LEU A 328 -36.16 -19.75 -3.10
C LEU A 328 -35.91 -20.12 -4.55
N HIS A 329 -36.96 -20.54 -5.26
CA HIS A 329 -36.87 -20.89 -6.67
C HIS A 329 -37.32 -19.73 -7.55
N CYS A 330 -36.53 -19.41 -8.57
CA CYS A 330 -36.91 -18.38 -9.55
C CYS A 330 -38.17 -18.79 -10.32
N ALA A 331 -39.19 -17.94 -10.37
CA ALA A 331 -40.43 -18.23 -11.10
C ALA A 331 -40.25 -18.34 -12.63
N VAL A 332 -39.13 -17.87 -13.18
CA VAL A 332 -38.84 -17.91 -14.63
C VAL A 332 -38.01 -19.14 -15.00
N CYS A 333 -36.85 -19.32 -14.35
CA CYS A 333 -35.89 -20.37 -14.72
C CYS A 333 -35.76 -21.51 -13.69
N ARG A 334 -36.44 -21.41 -12.54
CA ARG A 334 -36.38 -22.35 -11.41
C ARG A 334 -35.01 -22.53 -10.76
N GLU A 335 -34.01 -21.73 -11.15
CA GLU A 335 -32.74 -21.68 -10.45
C GLU A 335 -32.96 -21.29 -8.98
N VAL A 336 -32.23 -21.98 -8.10
CA VAL A 336 -32.29 -21.75 -6.67
C VAL A 336 -31.47 -20.52 -6.30
N THR A 337 -32.02 -19.66 -5.46
CA THR A 337 -31.34 -18.50 -4.88
C THR A 337 -31.56 -18.51 -3.38
N HIS A 338 -30.48 -18.41 -2.61
CA HIS A 338 -30.59 -18.28 -1.17
C HIS A 338 -31.20 -16.92 -0.82
N VAL A 339 -32.07 -16.85 0.19
CA VAL A 339 -32.77 -15.60 0.57
C VAL A 339 -31.83 -14.43 0.84
N LYS A 340 -30.68 -14.68 1.50
CA LYS A 340 -29.64 -13.65 1.76
C LYS A 340 -28.97 -13.11 0.50
N GLU A 341 -29.13 -13.80 -0.63
CA GLU A 341 -28.48 -13.49 -1.91
C GLU A 341 -29.44 -12.83 -2.91
N VAL A 342 -30.58 -12.35 -2.42
CA VAL A 342 -31.50 -11.51 -3.20
C VAL A 342 -31.00 -10.07 -3.13
N TYR A 343 -30.71 -9.49 -4.29
CA TYR A 343 -30.23 -8.12 -4.38
C TYR A 343 -31.39 -7.17 -4.67
N TYR A 344 -31.43 -6.00 -4.04
CA TYR A 344 -32.48 -5.00 -4.23
C TYR A 344 -31.91 -3.76 -4.90
N VAL A 345 -32.55 -3.32 -5.98
CA VAL A 345 -32.24 -2.09 -6.69
C VAL A 345 -33.27 -1.03 -6.30
N ASP A 346 -32.81 0.11 -5.78
CA ASP A 346 -33.61 1.27 -5.44
C ASP A 346 -33.01 2.54 -6.11
N PRO A 347 -33.54 2.95 -7.27
CA PRO A 347 -33.08 4.11 -8.01
C PRO A 347 -33.23 5.43 -7.24
N GLU A 348 -34.26 5.58 -6.39
CA GLU A 348 -34.44 6.81 -5.62
C GLU A 348 -33.38 6.95 -4.53
N LYS A 349 -33.07 5.86 -3.84
CA LYS A 349 -31.97 5.83 -2.88
C LYS A 349 -30.64 6.13 -3.58
N MET A 350 -30.46 5.64 -4.80
CA MET A 350 -29.28 5.97 -5.61
C MET A 350 -29.21 7.44 -6.00
N LYS A 351 -30.33 8.06 -6.42
CA LYS A 351 -30.40 9.50 -6.68
C LYS A 351 -30.07 10.32 -5.44
N ARG A 352 -30.63 9.97 -4.28
CA ARG A 352 -30.28 10.63 -3.00
C ARG A 352 -28.81 10.50 -2.63
N ILE A 353 -28.18 9.36 -2.96
CA ILE A 353 -26.73 9.17 -2.76
C ILE A 353 -25.92 10.01 -3.78
N LYS A 354 -26.39 10.18 -5.02
CA LYS A 354 -25.73 11.00 -6.04
C LYS A 354 -25.86 12.51 -5.82
N GLU A 355 -27.01 12.95 -5.31
CA GLU A 355 -27.23 14.34 -4.88
C GLU A 355 -26.46 14.69 -3.61
N SER A 356 -25.92 13.67 -2.94
CA SER A 356 -25.09 13.84 -1.76
C SER A 356 -23.70 14.34 -2.16
N ILE A 357 -23.14 15.25 -1.36
CA ILE A 357 -21.91 15.95 -1.71
C ILE A 357 -20.77 14.96 -1.91
N GLU A 358 -20.21 14.93 -3.12
CA GLU A 358 -19.09 14.06 -3.48
C GLU A 358 -17.79 14.59 -2.87
N VAL A 359 -17.11 13.73 -2.11
CA VAL A 359 -15.82 14.04 -1.49
C VAL A 359 -14.71 13.65 -2.46
N LYS A 360 -13.89 14.63 -2.87
CA LYS A 360 -12.71 14.43 -3.71
C LYS A 360 -11.65 13.66 -2.93
N GLY A 361 -11.22 12.51 -3.44
CA GLY A 361 -10.15 11.67 -2.87
C GLY A 361 -10.65 10.31 -2.36
N ARG A 362 -9.72 9.38 -2.09
CA ARG A 362 -10.03 8.05 -1.56
C ARG A 362 -9.67 8.00 -0.08
N TYR A 363 -10.67 8.18 0.79
CA TYR A 363 -10.52 8.15 2.24
C TYR A 363 -11.36 7.04 2.87
N SER A 364 -11.10 6.74 4.15
CA SER A 364 -11.92 5.80 4.92
C SER A 364 -13.37 6.30 5.03
N THR A 365 -14.31 5.37 5.23
CA THR A 365 -15.75 5.68 5.31
C THR A 365 -16.07 6.78 6.32
N LYS A 366 -15.39 6.78 7.47
CA LYS A 366 -15.52 7.78 8.52
C LYS A 366 -15.03 9.17 8.11
N ILE A 367 -13.83 9.26 7.51
CA ILE A 367 -13.27 10.55 7.06
C ILE A 367 -14.13 11.14 5.95
N THR A 368 -14.59 10.30 5.03
CA THR A 368 -15.54 10.68 3.98
C THR A 368 -16.83 11.24 4.58
N ALA A 369 -17.40 10.58 5.60
CA ALA A 369 -18.61 11.06 6.28
C ALA A 369 -18.40 12.40 7.01
N VAL A 370 -17.28 12.58 7.72
CA VAL A 370 -16.93 13.84 8.41
C VAL A 370 -16.77 14.98 7.40
N THR A 371 -16.02 14.75 6.33
CA THR A 371 -15.78 15.75 5.28
C THR A 371 -17.10 16.15 4.62
N LYS A 372 -17.95 15.17 4.31
CA LYS A 372 -19.28 15.41 3.75
C LYS A 372 -20.18 16.22 4.68
N CYS A 373 -20.20 15.91 5.97
CA CYS A 373 -20.95 16.69 6.97
C CYS A 373 -20.52 18.16 7.00
N ILE A 374 -19.21 18.44 6.94
CA ILE A 374 -18.71 19.82 6.91
C ILE A 374 -19.11 20.54 5.61
N LEU A 375 -19.06 19.85 4.47
CA LEU A 375 -19.52 20.43 3.21
C LEU A 375 -21.03 20.71 3.23
N GLU A 376 -21.83 19.85 3.87
CA GLU A 376 -23.28 20.06 4.05
C GLU A 376 -23.54 21.26 4.97
N ILE A 377 -22.80 21.39 6.07
CA ILE A 377 -22.85 22.55 6.96
C ILE A 377 -22.54 23.83 6.17
N LYS A 378 -21.44 23.84 5.40
CA LYS A 378 -21.03 24.99 4.58
C LYS A 378 -22.03 25.32 3.47
N LYS A 379 -22.70 24.32 2.91
CA LYS A 379 -23.75 24.50 1.90
C LYS A 379 -25.00 25.17 2.50
N ASN A 380 -25.37 24.80 3.73
CA ASN A 380 -26.53 25.33 4.41
C ASN A 380 -26.27 26.72 5.03
N ASP A 381 -25.09 26.92 5.60
CA ASP A 381 -24.62 28.19 6.17
C ASP A 381 -23.12 28.39 5.82
N PRO A 382 -22.81 29.24 4.82
CA PRO A 382 -21.44 29.52 4.41
C PRO A 382 -20.55 30.11 5.51
N PHE A 383 -21.14 30.74 6.52
CA PHE A 383 -20.44 31.40 7.63
C PHE A 383 -20.43 30.55 8.90
N ALA A 384 -20.94 29.31 8.84
CA ALA A 384 -20.90 28.40 9.97
C ALA A 384 -19.46 28.02 10.30
N LYS A 385 -19.14 28.08 11.59
CA LYS A 385 -17.84 27.74 12.16
C LYS A 385 -17.94 26.42 12.92
N SER A 386 -17.02 25.51 12.63
CA SER A 386 -17.05 24.12 13.09
C SER A 386 -15.75 23.74 13.77
N ILE A 387 -15.83 22.98 14.87
CA ILE A 387 -14.67 22.40 15.55
C ILE A 387 -14.69 20.89 15.38
N VAL A 388 -13.55 20.33 14.99
CA VAL A 388 -13.36 18.89 14.78
C VAL A 388 -12.39 18.36 15.83
N PHE A 389 -12.86 17.44 16.67
CA PHE A 389 -12.09 16.78 17.72
C PHE A 389 -11.74 15.33 17.35
N SER A 390 -10.48 14.93 17.62
CA SER A 390 -10.03 13.53 17.66
C SER A 390 -9.18 13.27 18.89
N GLY A 391 -9.20 12.05 19.40
CA GLY A 391 -8.23 11.56 20.38
C GLY A 391 -6.90 11.10 19.76
N SER A 392 -6.92 10.66 18.49
CA SER A 392 -5.72 10.32 17.71
C SER A 392 -5.16 11.51 16.92
N VAL A 393 -3.87 11.80 17.09
CA VAL A 393 -3.19 12.87 16.34
C VAL A 393 -3.00 12.48 14.86
N ASP A 394 -2.76 11.20 14.57
CA ASP A 394 -2.58 10.69 13.21
C ASP A 394 -3.84 10.88 12.36
N LEU A 395 -5.01 10.72 12.98
CA LEU A 395 -6.29 10.92 12.31
C LEU A 395 -6.53 12.39 11.93
N LEU A 396 -5.99 13.33 12.71
CA LEU A 396 -6.05 14.76 12.38
C LEU A 396 -5.27 15.05 11.09
N TYR A 397 -4.09 14.46 10.88
CA TYR A 397 -3.33 14.65 9.64
C TYR A 397 -4.09 14.11 8.41
N THR A 398 -4.69 12.92 8.54
CA THR A 398 -5.45 12.32 7.42
C THR A 398 -6.69 13.17 7.06
N ILE A 399 -7.32 13.79 8.05
CA ILE A 399 -8.48 14.68 7.83
C ILE A 399 -8.05 16.01 7.20
N GLN A 400 -6.89 16.54 7.56
CA GLN A 400 -6.34 17.74 6.94
C GLN A 400 -6.07 17.53 5.44
N ASP A 401 -5.54 16.37 5.06
CA ASP A 401 -5.37 15.99 3.65
C ASP A 401 -6.72 15.97 2.92
N ALA A 402 -7.75 15.40 3.56
CA ALA A 402 -9.10 15.37 3.01
C ALA A 402 -9.71 16.78 2.85
N PHE A 403 -9.52 17.66 3.83
CA PHE A 403 -10.02 19.04 3.76
C PHE A 403 -9.31 19.84 2.68
N THR A 404 -7.99 19.68 2.54
CA THR A 404 -7.20 20.32 1.49
C THR A 404 -7.68 19.88 0.10
N ALA A 405 -7.87 18.58 -0.12
CA ALA A 405 -8.36 18.04 -1.39
C ALA A 405 -9.77 18.53 -1.76
N ASN A 406 -10.58 18.87 -0.75
CA ASN A 406 -11.97 19.33 -0.91
C ASN A 406 -12.16 20.84 -0.81
N HIS A 407 -11.07 21.62 -0.83
CA HIS A 407 -11.10 23.08 -0.72
C HIS A 407 -11.86 23.60 0.52
N ILE A 408 -11.70 22.89 1.63
CA ILE A 408 -12.20 23.32 2.94
C ILE A 408 -11.08 24.10 3.62
N ASN A 409 -11.36 25.35 3.97
CA ASN A 409 -10.43 26.18 4.72
C ASN A 409 -10.45 25.77 6.20
N TYR A 410 -9.29 25.38 6.72
CA TYR A 410 -9.17 24.92 8.11
C TYR A 410 -7.90 25.48 8.78
N CYS A 411 -7.93 25.54 10.11
CA CYS A 411 -6.76 25.70 10.95
C CYS A 411 -6.56 24.43 11.78
N CYS A 412 -5.33 23.93 11.86
CA CYS A 412 -4.99 22.82 12.74
C CYS A 412 -4.21 23.32 13.96
N VAL A 413 -4.49 22.74 15.13
CA VAL A 413 -3.69 22.93 16.34
C VAL A 413 -3.21 21.57 16.81
N ALA A 414 -2.02 21.17 16.39
CA ALA A 414 -1.39 19.93 16.86
C ALA A 414 -0.74 20.11 18.23
N ASP A 415 -0.05 21.24 18.44
CA ASP A 415 0.73 21.53 19.65
C ASP A 415 0.28 22.79 20.40
N LYS A 416 0.60 22.84 21.70
CA LYS A 416 0.28 23.99 22.58
C LYS A 416 0.98 25.29 22.16
N SER A 417 2.10 25.22 21.45
CA SER A 417 2.87 26.39 20.98
C SER A 417 2.10 27.20 19.94
N GLU A 418 1.35 26.53 19.06
CA GLU A 418 0.62 27.16 17.96
C GLU A 418 -0.82 27.57 18.32
N LEU A 419 -1.31 27.05 19.44
CA LEU A 419 -2.67 27.22 19.95
C LEU A 419 -3.13 28.69 19.97
N LYS A 420 -2.32 29.62 20.50
CA LYS A 420 -2.71 31.04 20.62
C LYS A 420 -2.85 31.73 19.26
N LYS A 421 -1.94 31.44 18.34
CA LYS A 421 -1.90 32.08 17.01
C LYS A 421 -3.07 31.57 16.16
N ASN A 422 -3.21 30.25 16.04
CA ASN A 422 -4.22 29.64 15.17
C ASN A 422 -5.64 29.85 15.72
N LEU A 423 -5.82 29.94 17.04
CA LEU A 423 -7.11 30.34 17.62
C LEU A 423 -7.46 31.80 17.34
N ALA A 424 -6.49 32.72 17.42
CA ALA A 424 -6.75 34.12 17.09
C ALA A 424 -7.14 34.27 15.61
N GLU A 425 -6.45 33.55 14.73
CA GLU A 425 -6.71 33.52 13.29
C GLU A 425 -8.09 32.93 12.98
N TYR A 426 -8.45 31.80 13.60
CA TYR A 426 -9.77 31.19 13.48
C TYR A 426 -10.90 32.11 13.97
N LYS A 427 -10.66 32.91 15.01
CA LYS A 427 -11.66 33.88 15.51
C LYS A 427 -11.85 35.05 14.55
N LEU A 428 -10.75 35.61 14.04
CA LEU A 428 -10.76 36.83 13.25
C LEU A 428 -11.19 36.61 11.79
N SER A 429 -10.80 35.49 11.18
CA SER A 429 -11.06 35.23 9.77
C SER A 429 -12.47 34.70 9.53
N GLU A 430 -13.17 35.27 8.54
CA GLU A 430 -14.47 34.78 8.08
C GLU A 430 -14.34 33.62 7.09
N ASP A 431 -13.19 33.53 6.40
CA ASP A 431 -12.90 32.48 5.42
C ASP A 431 -12.47 31.15 6.06
N LEU A 432 -12.12 31.17 7.36
CA LEU A 432 -11.72 29.98 8.12
C LEU A 432 -12.91 29.40 8.89
N ASN A 433 -13.53 28.39 8.29
CA ASN A 433 -14.73 27.75 8.83
C ASN A 433 -14.43 26.59 9.79
N VAL A 434 -13.24 25.97 9.73
CA VAL A 434 -12.98 24.72 10.47
C VAL A 434 -11.75 24.82 11.36
N LEU A 435 -11.88 24.44 12.63
CA LEU A 435 -10.77 24.25 13.57
C LEU A 435 -10.59 22.77 13.88
N VAL A 436 -9.42 22.22 13.57
CA VAL A 436 -9.05 20.83 13.82
C VAL A 436 -8.13 20.77 15.04
N MET A 437 -8.50 20.02 16.07
CA MET A 437 -7.68 19.95 17.28
C MET A 437 -7.83 18.63 18.06
N PRO A 438 -6.78 18.19 18.79
CA PRO A 438 -6.87 17.09 19.73
C PRO A 438 -7.89 17.37 20.83
N LEU A 439 -8.66 16.36 21.20
CA LEU A 439 -9.67 16.45 22.26
C LEU A 439 -9.06 16.86 23.61
N GLN A 440 -7.85 16.37 23.90
CA GLN A 440 -7.11 16.68 25.13
C GLN A 440 -6.70 18.16 25.21
N LEU A 441 -6.44 18.82 24.07
CA LEU A 441 -6.15 20.25 24.03
C LEU A 441 -7.42 21.08 24.21
N GLY A 442 -8.56 20.61 23.69
CA GLY A 442 -9.88 21.21 23.88
C GLY A 442 -10.33 21.26 25.33
N ALA A 443 -9.90 20.29 26.14
CA ALA A 443 -10.23 20.19 27.56
C ALA A 443 -9.62 21.31 28.43
N ASN A 444 -8.54 21.98 28.00
CA ASN A 444 -7.69 22.84 28.83
C ASN A 444 -8.14 24.31 29.03
N GLY A 445 -9.44 24.61 29.03
CA GLY A 445 -9.92 25.94 29.43
C GLY A 445 -10.16 26.97 28.32
N LEU A 446 -10.19 26.55 27.05
CA LEU A 446 -10.33 27.46 25.90
C LEU A 446 -11.70 28.15 25.82
N ASN A 447 -11.74 29.37 25.26
CA ASN A 447 -12.97 30.13 25.01
C ASN A 447 -13.23 30.26 23.51
N ILE A 448 -14.11 29.43 22.94
CA ILE A 448 -14.36 29.37 21.49
C ILE A 448 -15.86 29.51 21.22
N THR A 449 -16.38 30.72 21.45
CA THR A 449 -17.80 31.06 21.29
C THR A 449 -18.20 31.30 19.83
N GLU A 450 -17.26 31.31 18.89
CA GLU A 450 -17.52 31.60 17.49
C GLU A 450 -18.07 30.38 16.73
N ALA A 451 -17.88 29.17 17.25
CA ALA A 451 -18.27 27.93 16.59
C ALA A 451 -19.70 27.49 16.95
N SER A 452 -20.49 27.11 15.95
CA SER A 452 -21.86 26.59 16.08
C SER A 452 -21.93 25.07 15.95
N HIS A 453 -20.92 24.43 15.37
CA HIS A 453 -20.89 22.98 15.19
C HIS A 453 -19.67 22.35 15.89
N VAL A 454 -19.89 21.20 16.54
CA VAL A 454 -18.83 20.36 17.11
C VAL A 454 -18.93 18.99 16.49
N LEU A 455 -17.82 18.47 15.96
CA LEU A 455 -17.74 17.14 15.37
C LEU A 455 -16.73 16.32 16.18
N PHE A 456 -17.18 15.18 16.69
CA PHE A 456 -16.33 14.16 17.29
C PHE A 456 -16.12 13.03 16.28
N ILE A 457 -14.90 12.89 15.76
CA ILE A 457 -14.56 11.87 14.77
C ILE A 457 -14.69 10.46 15.37
N GLU A 458 -14.50 10.35 16.68
CA GLU A 458 -14.68 9.14 17.46
C GLU A 458 -15.38 9.46 18.77
N PRO A 459 -16.23 8.56 19.29
CA PRO A 459 -16.93 8.79 20.55
C PRO A 459 -15.91 8.83 21.69
N PRO A 460 -15.86 9.92 22.49
CA PRO A 460 -14.95 9.98 23.63
C PRO A 460 -15.28 8.92 24.68
N MET A 461 -14.28 8.19 25.16
CA MET A 461 -14.47 7.17 26.21
C MET A 461 -14.99 7.76 27.53
N ILE A 462 -14.57 8.98 27.85
CA ILE A 462 -14.86 9.64 29.12
C ILE A 462 -15.86 10.79 28.87
N LYS A 463 -17.07 10.65 29.42
CA LYS A 463 -18.17 11.63 29.34
C LYS A 463 -17.74 13.04 29.76
N SER A 464 -16.97 13.17 30.86
CA SER A 464 -16.55 14.47 31.38
C SER A 464 -15.69 15.25 30.38
N VAL A 465 -14.83 14.57 29.62
CA VAL A 465 -13.99 15.19 28.59
C VAL A 465 -14.85 15.71 27.42
N LYS A 466 -15.87 14.96 27.01
CA LYS A 466 -16.85 15.39 25.99
C LYS A 466 -17.61 16.65 26.44
N LEU A 467 -18.21 16.60 27.63
CA LEU A 467 -18.98 17.72 28.18
C LEU A 467 -18.08 18.95 28.39
N GLN A 468 -16.83 18.75 28.80
CA GLN A 468 -15.86 19.83 28.94
C GLN A 468 -15.52 20.47 27.58
N GLY A 469 -15.38 19.67 26.53
CA GLY A 469 -15.19 20.15 25.16
C GLY A 469 -16.38 20.96 24.66
N ILE A 470 -17.61 20.46 24.82
CA ILE A 470 -18.85 21.16 24.44
C ILE A 470 -19.02 22.45 25.27
N GLY A 471 -18.74 22.40 26.56
CA GLY A 471 -18.78 23.54 27.48
C GLY A 471 -17.77 24.65 27.17
N ARG A 472 -16.84 24.45 26.21
CA ARG A 472 -15.98 25.53 25.70
C ARG A 472 -16.68 26.40 24.65
N LEU A 473 -17.67 25.84 23.96
CA LEU A 473 -18.50 26.55 22.99
C LEU A 473 -19.77 27.10 23.63
N HIS A 474 -20.37 26.33 24.54
CA HIS A 474 -21.58 26.71 25.27
C HIS A 474 -21.22 27.61 26.47
N ARG A 475 -20.82 28.85 26.17
CA ARG A 475 -20.48 29.89 27.15
C ARG A 475 -21.33 31.14 26.96
N PHE A 476 -21.41 31.95 28.01
CA PHE A 476 -22.02 33.28 27.95
C PHE A 476 -21.36 34.10 26.83
N GLY A 477 -22.15 34.56 25.86
CA GLY A 477 -21.69 35.24 24.64
C GLY A 477 -21.86 34.44 23.34
N GLN A 478 -22.40 33.22 23.39
CA GLN A 478 -22.84 32.48 22.19
C GLN A 478 -24.35 32.66 21.98
N ASP A 479 -24.73 33.25 20.85
CA ASP A 479 -26.14 33.48 20.48
C ASP A 479 -26.67 32.43 19.50
N LYS A 480 -25.79 31.60 18.92
CA LYS A 480 -26.14 30.56 17.93
C LYS A 480 -26.40 29.20 18.58
N LYS A 481 -27.36 28.44 18.02
CA LYS A 481 -27.64 27.06 18.44
C LYS A 481 -26.43 26.16 18.16
N ILE A 482 -25.90 25.52 19.20
CA ILE A 482 -24.79 24.58 19.08
C ILE A 482 -25.32 23.19 18.68
N THR A 483 -24.77 22.63 17.61
CA THR A 483 -25.08 21.27 17.14
C THR A 483 -23.86 20.37 17.33
N VAL A 484 -24.08 19.22 17.96
CA VAL A 484 -23.03 18.21 18.22
C VAL A 484 -23.24 17.03 17.27
N HIS A 485 -22.19 16.69 16.53
CA HIS A 485 -22.14 15.56 15.61
C HIS A 485 -21.17 14.51 16.14
N GLU A 486 -21.59 13.26 16.21
CA GLU A 486 -20.77 12.15 16.73
C GLU A 486 -20.70 11.04 15.69
N PHE A 487 -19.48 10.67 15.30
CA PHE A 487 -19.23 9.64 14.29
C PHE A 487 -18.77 8.35 14.94
N PHE A 488 -19.45 7.25 14.60
CA PHE A 488 -19.08 5.89 15.00
C PHE A 488 -19.37 4.92 13.85
N ILE A 489 -18.87 3.69 13.95
CA ILE A 489 -19.08 2.64 12.95
C ILE A 489 -19.97 1.56 13.57
N GLU A 490 -21.05 1.19 12.88
CA GLU A 490 -21.99 0.13 13.27
C GLU A 490 -21.29 -1.23 13.34
N GLY A 491 -21.65 -2.05 14.33
CA GLY A 491 -21.04 -3.36 14.58
C GLY A 491 -19.63 -3.30 15.19
N THR A 492 -19.20 -2.15 15.72
CA THR A 492 -17.86 -1.99 16.30
C THR A 492 -17.89 -1.55 17.76
N ILE A 493 -16.72 -1.62 18.43
CA ILE A 493 -16.53 -1.09 19.79
C ILE A 493 -17.01 0.36 19.94
N GLN A 494 -16.92 1.19 18.89
CA GLN A 494 -17.33 2.60 18.94
C GLN A 494 -18.84 2.76 19.14
N GLU A 495 -19.65 1.89 18.54
CA GLU A 495 -21.10 1.88 18.73
C GLU A 495 -21.44 1.59 20.20
N LYS A 496 -20.79 0.59 20.78
CA LYS A 496 -20.97 0.25 22.21
C LYS A 496 -20.59 1.41 23.13
N ILE A 497 -19.45 2.08 22.87
CA ILE A 497 -19.02 3.27 23.62
C ILE A 497 -20.05 4.40 23.48
N TYR A 498 -20.59 4.62 22.28
CA TYR A 498 -21.62 5.63 22.04
C TYR A 498 -22.90 5.35 22.84
N HIS A 499 -23.41 4.11 22.81
CA HIS A 499 -24.60 3.72 23.58
C HIS A 499 -24.38 3.84 25.07
N MET A 500 -23.27 3.34 25.60
CA MET A 500 -22.90 3.46 27.01
C MET A 500 -22.90 4.93 27.47
N ASN A 501 -22.29 5.83 26.69
CA ASN A 501 -22.28 7.27 27.00
C ASN A 501 -23.67 7.92 26.91
N ARG A 502 -24.54 7.43 26.02
CA ARG A 502 -25.91 7.94 25.84
C ARG A 502 -26.81 7.52 27.00
N ASP A 503 -26.74 6.27 27.41
CA ASP A 503 -27.59 5.72 28.46
C ASP A 503 -27.21 6.32 29.83
N ALA A 504 -25.91 6.55 30.07
CA ALA A 504 -25.42 7.29 31.23
C ALA A 504 -25.84 8.78 31.28
N ILE A 505 -26.40 9.36 30.21
CA ILE A 505 -26.99 10.72 30.25
C ILE A 505 -28.43 10.67 30.74
N LEU A 506 -29.15 9.58 30.47
CA LEU A 506 -30.52 9.38 30.94
C LEU A 506 -30.55 9.06 32.44
N GLU A 507 -29.56 8.34 32.95
CA GLU A 507 -29.45 7.98 34.37
C GLU A 507 -29.02 9.17 35.27
N ASP A 508 -28.17 10.07 34.77
CA ASP A 508 -27.60 11.21 35.53
C ASP A 508 -28.62 12.34 35.82
N GLN A 509 -29.88 12.22 35.38
CA GLN A 509 -30.93 13.17 35.77
C GLN A 509 -31.39 13.00 37.23
N GLY A 510 -30.85 12.02 37.96
CA GLY A 510 -31.16 11.74 39.37
C GLY A 510 -30.07 12.07 40.41
N GLU A 511 -28.78 11.96 40.10
CA GLU A 511 -27.70 12.16 41.09
C GLU A 511 -26.40 12.68 40.44
N CYS A 512 -25.86 13.79 40.98
CA CYS A 512 -24.65 14.44 40.48
C CYS A 512 -23.40 13.74 41.04
N SER A 513 -22.99 12.61 40.44
CA SER A 513 -21.70 11.98 40.73
C SER A 513 -20.96 11.67 39.44
N ALA A 514 -19.99 12.52 39.10
CA ALA A 514 -19.11 12.32 37.97
C ALA A 514 -18.20 11.11 38.19
N LYS A 515 -18.62 9.92 37.74
CA LYS A 515 -17.74 8.75 37.65
C LYS A 515 -16.61 9.07 36.67
N SER A 516 -15.40 9.27 37.18
CA SER A 516 -14.23 9.68 36.40
C SER A 516 -13.55 8.53 35.67
N ASN A 517 -13.85 7.27 36.01
CA ASN A 517 -13.12 6.10 35.55
C ASN A 517 -14.07 5.03 34.97
N LEU A 518 -13.65 4.40 33.87
CA LEU A 518 -14.28 3.20 33.31
C LEU A 518 -14.24 2.06 34.34
N THR A 519 -15.37 1.41 34.58
CA THR A 519 -15.45 0.23 35.45
C THR A 519 -15.14 -1.06 34.68
N VAL A 520 -14.86 -2.14 35.40
CA VAL A 520 -14.65 -3.47 34.80
C VAL A 520 -15.88 -3.95 34.02
N ASN A 521 -17.09 -3.61 34.50
CA ASN A 521 -18.34 -3.94 33.82
C ASN A 521 -18.50 -3.16 32.50
N ASP A 522 -18.04 -1.91 32.46
CA ASP A 522 -18.04 -1.11 31.22
C ASP A 522 -17.09 -1.73 30.19
N LEU A 523 -15.92 -2.19 30.62
CA LEU A 523 -14.96 -2.88 29.75
C LEU A 523 -15.50 -4.22 29.21
N LEU A 524 -16.19 -5.00 30.05
CA LEU A 524 -16.86 -6.23 29.61
C LEU A 524 -17.94 -5.94 28.57
N THR A 525 -18.75 -4.89 28.78
CA THR A 525 -19.79 -4.49 27.83
C THR A 525 -19.19 -4.08 26.48
N ILE A 526 -18.08 -3.33 26.50
CA ILE A 526 -17.38 -2.87 25.30
C ILE A 526 -16.72 -4.05 24.55
N LEU A 527 -16.01 -4.94 25.25
CA LEU A 527 -15.23 -6.01 24.64
C LEU A 527 -16.07 -7.22 24.21
N GLY A 528 -17.24 -7.43 24.84
CA GLY A 528 -18.12 -8.58 24.57
C GLY A 528 -17.93 -9.68 25.60
#